data_AF-A0A365TYR2-F1
#
_entry.id   AF-A0A365TYR2-F1
#
_cell.length_a   1.000
_cell.length_b   1.000
_cell.length_c   1.000
_cell.angle_alpha   90.00
_cell.angle_beta   90.00
_cell.angle_gamma   90.00
#
_symmetry.space_group_name_H-M   'P 1'
#
loop_
_entity.id
_entity.type
_entity.pdbx_description
1 polymer ?
#
loop_
_entity_poly.entity_id
_entity_poly.type
_entity_poly.pdbx_seq_one_letter_code
_entity_poly.pdbx_strand_id
1 'polypeptide(L)'
;MKNLHLMAAGAALLVQVSAANAADYNWRYVGVINSAHDYAKIMIEGFERVEERTDGALSIEYVSYGETPYKATDSLTLVRDGLVEMTEWIPAYNASTYPLLAGPELPFVMPELSDAAGFQESKIKAWSTPTISDYKQSIIDDHGAVSLSTQFYDPINIWFTDVVTDIEGMKGKKVRAFSPVQADFLNAAGASPVNIAAAEAYTGLQ
;
A
#
# COMPACT_ATOMS: atom_id res chain seq x y z
N MET A 1 -69.08 -15.38 -46.83
CA MET A 1 -68.19 -15.20 -45.66
C MET A 1 -67.01 -16.14 -45.84
N LYS A 2 -65.84 -15.62 -46.25
CA LYS A 2 -64.61 -16.38 -46.45
C LYS A 2 -63.74 -16.18 -45.21
N ASN A 3 -63.38 -17.26 -44.51
CA ASN A 3 -62.47 -17.22 -43.36
C ASN A 3 -61.02 -17.25 -43.86
N LEU A 4 -60.24 -16.23 -43.48
CA LEU A 4 -58.80 -16.14 -43.69
C LEU A 4 -58.13 -16.45 -42.35
N HIS A 5 -57.46 -17.59 -42.22
CA HIS A 5 -56.62 -17.89 -41.07
C HIS A 5 -55.19 -17.43 -41.36
N LEU A 6 -54.77 -16.32 -40.72
CA LEU A 6 -53.35 -15.97 -40.60
C LEU A 6 -52.73 -16.81 -39.49
N MET A 7 -51.75 -17.66 -39.83
CA MET A 7 -50.79 -18.21 -38.87
C MET A 7 -49.69 -17.17 -38.65
N ALA A 8 -49.59 -16.64 -37.43
CA ALA A 8 -48.44 -15.85 -36.98
C ALA A 8 -47.36 -16.80 -36.44
N ALA A 9 -46.20 -16.82 -37.07
CA ALA A 9 -45.02 -17.51 -36.57
C ALA A 9 -44.39 -16.69 -35.43
N GLY A 10 -44.38 -17.23 -34.21
CA GLY A 10 -43.74 -16.62 -33.05
C GLY A 10 -42.22 -16.78 -33.10
N ALA A 11 -41.51 -15.66 -33.03
CA ALA A 11 -40.06 -15.61 -32.83
C ALA A 11 -39.73 -15.97 -31.38
N ALA A 12 -38.88 -16.97 -31.16
CA ALA A 12 -38.26 -17.21 -29.86
C ALA A 12 -36.94 -16.43 -29.78
N LEU A 13 -36.93 -15.31 -29.05
CA LEU A 13 -35.69 -14.69 -28.58
C LEU A 13 -35.11 -15.59 -27.48
N LEU A 14 -34.00 -16.26 -27.77
CA LEU A 14 -33.13 -16.83 -26.75
C LEU A 14 -32.42 -15.68 -26.02
N VAL A 15 -32.95 -15.29 -24.88
CA VAL A 15 -32.21 -14.46 -23.92
C VAL A 15 -31.15 -15.37 -23.29
N GLN A 16 -29.91 -15.27 -23.76
CA GLN A 16 -28.77 -15.75 -22.98
C GLN A 16 -28.65 -14.86 -21.75
N VAL A 17 -29.27 -15.30 -20.64
CA VAL A 17 -28.94 -14.78 -19.33
C VAL A 17 -27.52 -15.26 -19.03
N SER A 18 -26.53 -14.42 -19.30
CA SER A 18 -25.24 -14.57 -18.65
C SER A 18 -25.51 -14.30 -17.17
N ALA A 19 -25.51 -15.36 -16.35
CA ALA A 19 -25.48 -15.18 -14.91
C ALA A 19 -24.18 -14.43 -14.61
N ALA A 20 -24.29 -13.14 -14.26
CA ALA A 20 -23.21 -12.47 -13.57
C ALA A 20 -23.03 -13.23 -12.24
N ASN A 21 -22.05 -14.12 -12.19
CA ASN A 21 -21.68 -14.77 -10.94
C ASN A 21 -21.12 -13.67 -10.04
N ALA A 22 -21.84 -13.33 -8.98
CA ALA A 22 -21.28 -12.52 -7.90
C ALA A 22 -20.14 -13.32 -7.27
N ALA A 23 -19.02 -12.67 -6.96
CA ALA A 23 -17.87 -13.33 -6.35
C ALA A 23 -18.25 -13.96 -5.00
N ASP A 24 -17.74 -15.17 -4.74
CA ASP A 24 -17.94 -15.88 -3.47
C ASP A 24 -17.31 -15.11 -2.30
N TYR A 25 -16.21 -14.41 -2.58
CA TYR A 25 -15.50 -13.56 -1.63
C TYR A 25 -15.24 -12.18 -2.25
N ASN A 26 -15.68 -11.14 -1.53
CA ASN A 26 -15.43 -9.76 -1.87
C ASN A 26 -14.53 -9.19 -0.79
N TRP A 27 -13.23 -9.15 -1.06
CA TRP A 27 -12.22 -8.66 -0.13
C TRP A 27 -11.90 -7.20 -0.43
N ARG A 28 -11.43 -6.50 0.59
CA ARG A 28 -10.90 -5.15 0.45
C ARG A 28 -9.44 -5.12 0.86
N TYR A 29 -8.64 -4.51 -0.02
CA TYR A 29 -7.26 -4.11 0.26
C TYR A 29 -7.21 -2.63 0.56
N VAL A 30 -6.70 -2.25 1.73
CA VAL A 30 -6.46 -0.85 2.09
C VAL A 30 -4.98 -0.49 1.97
N GLY A 31 -4.64 0.34 0.99
CA GLY A 31 -3.26 0.77 0.67
C GLY A 31 -2.98 2.24 0.98
N VAL A 32 -1.70 2.62 1.09
CA VAL A 32 -1.32 3.98 1.51
C VAL A 32 -1.47 5.01 0.40
N ILE A 33 -1.22 4.59 -0.84
CA ILE A 33 -1.25 5.45 -2.02
C ILE A 33 -2.66 5.54 -2.62
N ASN A 34 -3.00 6.69 -3.21
CA ASN A 34 -4.26 6.88 -3.93
C ASN A 34 -4.33 5.98 -5.18
N SER A 35 -5.52 5.48 -5.53
CA SER A 35 -5.77 4.58 -6.66
C SER A 35 -5.33 5.12 -8.03
N ALA A 36 -5.25 6.44 -8.20
CA ALA A 36 -4.75 7.08 -9.43
C ALA A 36 -3.22 6.99 -9.61
N HIS A 37 -2.47 6.66 -8.55
CA HIS A 37 -1.01 6.51 -8.58
C HIS A 37 -0.60 5.24 -9.33
N ASP A 38 0.51 5.28 -10.08
CA ASP A 38 0.91 4.16 -10.95
C ASP A 38 1.21 2.86 -10.17
N TYR A 39 1.83 2.95 -9.00
CA TYR A 39 1.96 1.81 -8.09
C TYR A 39 0.61 1.19 -7.69
N ALA A 40 -0.44 1.99 -7.49
CA ALA A 40 -1.76 1.48 -7.14
C ALA A 40 -2.39 0.76 -8.33
N LYS A 41 -2.23 1.29 -9.54
CA LYS A 41 -2.68 0.63 -10.78
C LYS A 41 -2.02 -0.74 -10.97
N ILE A 42 -0.71 -0.85 -10.72
CA ILE A 42 0.00 -2.14 -10.79
C ILE A 42 -0.61 -3.16 -9.80
N MET A 43 -1.01 -2.71 -8.61
CA MET A 43 -1.68 -3.55 -7.61
C MET A 43 -3.09 -3.95 -8.03
N ILE A 44 -3.87 -3.00 -8.55
CA ILE A 44 -5.23 -3.23 -9.06
C ILE A 44 -5.21 -4.26 -10.19
N GLU A 45 -4.32 -4.10 -11.18
CA GLU A 45 -4.12 -5.11 -12.23
C GLU A 45 -3.68 -6.47 -11.65
N GLY A 46 -2.94 -6.45 -10.54
CA GLY A 46 -2.60 -7.65 -9.77
C GLY A 46 -3.83 -8.38 -9.23
N PHE A 47 -4.76 -7.64 -8.66
CA PHE A 47 -6.03 -8.16 -8.13
C PHE A 47 -6.97 -8.67 -9.22
N GLU A 48 -7.05 -7.98 -10.36
CA GLU A 48 -7.79 -8.48 -11.54
C GLU A 48 -7.27 -9.85 -11.98
N ARG A 49 -5.93 -10.03 -12.01
CA ARG A 49 -5.34 -11.33 -12.33
C ARG A 49 -5.53 -12.39 -11.23
N VAL A 50 -5.88 -12.00 -9.99
CA VAL A 50 -6.30 -12.95 -8.94
C VAL A 50 -7.73 -13.39 -9.19
N GLU A 51 -8.61 -12.45 -9.54
CA GLU A 51 -10.01 -12.74 -9.90
C GLU A 51 -10.07 -13.69 -11.11
N GLU A 52 -9.30 -13.42 -12.17
CA GLU A 52 -9.19 -14.31 -13.34
C GLU A 52 -8.72 -15.73 -12.98
N ARG A 53 -7.72 -15.86 -12.09
CA ARG A 53 -7.16 -17.16 -11.68
C ARG A 53 -8.03 -17.93 -10.71
N THR A 54 -9.02 -17.27 -10.12
CA THR A 54 -10.00 -17.88 -9.23
C THR A 54 -11.35 -18.09 -9.91
N ASP A 55 -11.41 -17.95 -11.24
CA ASP A 55 -12.64 -18.04 -12.03
C ASP A 55 -13.76 -17.13 -11.49
N GLY A 56 -13.38 -15.96 -10.96
CA GLY A 56 -14.29 -14.98 -10.35
C GLY A 56 -14.69 -15.27 -8.90
N ALA A 57 -14.16 -16.32 -8.26
CA ALA A 57 -14.51 -16.65 -6.88
C ALA A 57 -14.01 -15.61 -5.85
N LEU A 58 -12.90 -14.92 -6.14
CA LEU A 58 -12.35 -13.87 -5.27
C LEU A 58 -12.17 -12.57 -6.06
N SER A 59 -12.89 -11.52 -5.65
CA SER A 59 -12.64 -10.15 -6.09
C SER A 59 -12.03 -9.33 -4.96
N ILE A 60 -11.04 -8.49 -5.27
CA ILE A 60 -10.32 -7.66 -4.30
C ILE A 60 -10.43 -6.20 -4.73
N GLU A 61 -11.14 -5.41 -3.94
CA GLU A 61 -11.26 -3.96 -4.14
C GLU A 61 -10.07 -3.23 -3.53
N TYR A 62 -9.39 -2.38 -4.31
CA TYR A 62 -8.38 -1.47 -3.80
C TYR A 62 -9.04 -0.19 -3.27
N VAL A 63 -8.76 0.15 -2.02
CA VAL A 63 -9.15 1.43 -1.39
C VAL A 63 -7.92 2.08 -0.79
N SER A 64 -7.74 3.39 -0.95
CA SER A 64 -6.65 4.07 -0.25
C SER A 64 -7.02 4.45 1.18
N TYR A 65 -6.05 4.51 2.09
CA TYR A 65 -6.28 4.95 3.47
C TYR A 65 -6.94 6.33 3.54
N GLY A 66 -6.61 7.24 2.62
CA GLY A 66 -7.22 8.57 2.52
C GLY A 66 -8.71 8.57 2.18
N GLU A 67 -9.26 7.46 1.71
CA GLU A 67 -10.70 7.27 1.43
C GLU A 67 -11.43 6.60 2.61
N THR A 68 -10.71 6.27 3.69
CA THR A 68 -11.24 5.56 4.85
C THR A 68 -11.07 6.39 6.13
N PRO A 69 -11.80 6.08 7.22
CA PRO A 69 -11.51 6.66 8.53
C PRO A 69 -10.29 6.01 9.22
N TYR A 70 -9.66 5.01 8.60
CA TYR A 70 -8.58 4.24 9.19
C TYR A 70 -7.22 4.92 8.99
N LYS A 71 -6.27 4.60 9.88
CA LYS A 71 -4.90 5.08 9.79
C LYS A 71 -3.97 3.96 9.36
N ALA A 72 -3.01 4.28 8.49
CA ALA A 72 -2.02 3.32 8.03
C ALA A 72 -1.13 2.76 9.17
N THR A 73 -1.02 3.49 10.28
CA THR A 73 -0.33 2.99 11.50
C THR A 73 -1.05 1.81 12.15
N ASP A 74 -2.34 1.64 11.89
CA ASP A 74 -3.19 0.67 12.56
C ASP A 74 -3.38 -0.59 11.69
N SER A 75 -2.68 -0.70 10.55
CA SER A 75 -2.98 -1.69 9.51
C SER A 75 -3.08 -3.13 10.01
N LEU A 76 -2.08 -3.63 10.76
CA LEU A 76 -2.12 -4.98 11.33
C LEU A 76 -3.24 -5.15 12.37
N THR A 77 -3.58 -4.09 13.10
CA THR A 77 -4.72 -4.11 14.03
C THR A 77 -6.05 -4.20 13.29
N LEU A 78 -6.19 -3.53 12.14
CA LEU A 78 -7.40 -3.64 11.30
C LEU A 78 -7.62 -5.07 10.79
N VAL A 79 -6.54 -5.77 10.41
CA VAL A 79 -6.60 -7.18 10.01
C VAL A 79 -6.96 -8.06 11.21
N ARG A 80 -6.27 -7.89 12.34
CA ARG A 80 -6.54 -8.65 13.58
C ARG A 80 -8.00 -8.56 14.01
N ASP A 81 -8.57 -7.36 13.94
CA ASP A 81 -9.93 -7.07 14.38
C ASP A 81 -10.98 -7.40 13.30
N GLY A 82 -10.55 -7.88 12.12
CA GLY A 82 -11.43 -8.29 11.02
C GLY A 82 -12.14 -7.13 10.32
N LEU A 83 -11.58 -5.92 10.37
CA LEU A 83 -12.15 -4.72 9.76
C LEU A 83 -11.82 -4.60 8.26
N VAL A 84 -10.71 -5.21 7.84
CA VAL A 84 -10.25 -5.33 6.44
C VAL A 84 -9.63 -6.70 6.23
N GLU A 85 -9.83 -7.29 5.06
CA GLU A 85 -9.26 -8.61 4.74
C GLU A 85 -7.78 -8.50 4.35
N MET A 86 -7.41 -7.38 3.72
CA MET A 86 -6.04 -7.12 3.29
C MET A 86 -5.65 -5.67 3.52
N THR A 87 -4.36 -5.44 3.77
CA THR A 87 -3.83 -4.08 3.87
C THR A 87 -2.35 -4.03 3.59
N GLU A 88 -1.89 -2.88 3.13
CA GLU A 88 -0.48 -2.53 3.16
C GLU A 88 -0.01 -2.30 4.60
N TRP A 89 1.10 -2.93 4.97
CA TRP A 89 1.81 -2.59 6.20
C TRP A 89 3.16 -1.98 5.88
N ILE A 90 3.38 -0.74 6.33
CA ILE A 90 4.67 -0.04 6.24
C ILE A 90 5.35 -0.12 7.61
N PRO A 91 6.36 -1.00 7.81
CA PRO A 91 6.98 -1.22 9.12
C PRO A 91 7.48 0.06 9.79
N ALA A 92 7.97 1.03 8.99
CA ALA A 92 8.50 2.29 9.47
C ALA A 92 7.47 3.14 10.25
N TYR A 93 6.17 2.99 9.97
CA TYR A 93 5.10 3.70 10.69
C TYR A 93 4.93 3.20 12.12
N ASN A 94 5.36 1.98 12.39
CA ASN A 94 5.26 1.35 13.71
C ASN A 94 6.60 1.29 14.45
N ALA A 95 7.67 1.91 13.93
CA ALA A 95 8.99 1.88 14.55
C ALA A 95 9.03 2.57 15.94
N SER A 96 8.07 3.45 16.27
CA SER A 96 7.92 3.98 17.63
C SER A 96 7.47 2.92 18.64
N THR A 97 6.67 1.95 18.20
CA THR A 97 6.16 0.85 19.02
C THR A 97 7.08 -0.36 18.97
N TYR A 98 7.68 -0.63 17.80
CA TYR A 98 8.54 -1.76 17.52
C TYR A 98 9.92 -1.28 17.05
N PRO A 99 10.82 -0.88 17.97
CA PRO A 99 12.03 -0.15 17.61
C PRO A 99 12.99 -0.86 16.67
N LEU A 100 13.04 -2.19 16.65
CA LEU A 100 13.96 -2.88 15.73
C LEU A 100 13.56 -2.74 14.26
N LEU A 101 12.30 -2.38 13.94
CA LEU A 101 11.87 -2.06 12.57
C LEU A 101 12.60 -0.84 11.99
N ALA A 102 13.20 0.00 12.84
CA ALA A 102 14.00 1.15 12.46
C ALA A 102 15.31 0.78 11.74
N GLY A 103 15.93 -0.34 12.11
CA GLY A 103 17.30 -0.69 11.69
C GLY A 103 17.47 -0.78 10.17
N PRO A 104 16.64 -1.57 9.47
CA PRO A 104 16.70 -1.68 8.00
C PRO A 104 16.31 -0.39 7.24
N GLU A 105 15.76 0.60 7.94
CA GLU A 105 15.26 1.86 7.40
C GLU A 105 16.17 3.05 7.72
N LEU A 106 17.35 2.79 8.33
CA LEU A 106 18.35 3.83 8.57
C LEU A 106 18.74 4.54 7.26
N PRO A 107 18.70 5.88 7.23
CA PRO A 107 19.27 6.66 6.14
C PRO A 107 20.71 6.22 5.87
N PHE A 108 21.02 6.04 4.59
CA PHE A 108 22.34 5.59 4.12
C PHE A 108 22.74 4.18 4.59
N VAL A 109 21.80 3.32 4.99
CA VAL A 109 22.06 1.87 5.14
C VAL A 109 22.64 1.27 3.84
N MET A 110 22.26 1.86 2.71
CA MET A 110 22.94 1.70 1.43
C MET A 110 23.77 2.97 1.16
N PRO A 111 25.12 2.90 1.24
CA PRO A 111 25.97 4.09 1.19
C PRO A 111 26.17 4.65 -0.23
N GLU A 112 25.95 3.83 -1.26
CA GLU A 112 26.12 4.21 -2.66
C GLU A 112 24.80 4.02 -3.42
N LEU A 113 24.51 4.92 -4.36
CA LEU A 113 23.37 4.76 -5.26
C LEU A 113 23.60 3.54 -6.16
N SER A 114 22.65 2.62 -6.17
CA SER A 114 22.58 1.50 -7.10
C SER A 114 21.43 1.68 -8.08
N ASP A 115 21.35 0.82 -9.09
CA ASP A 115 20.11 0.65 -9.83
C ASP A 115 18.99 0.08 -8.94
N ALA A 116 17.78 -0.02 -9.48
CA ALA A 116 16.61 -0.50 -8.76
C ALA A 116 16.81 -1.93 -8.22
N ALA A 117 17.49 -2.81 -8.96
CA ALA A 117 17.74 -4.18 -8.55
C ALA A 117 18.69 -4.24 -7.35
N GLY A 118 19.78 -3.47 -7.39
CA GLY A 118 20.72 -3.36 -6.26
C GLY A 118 20.07 -2.75 -5.01
N PHE A 119 19.11 -1.83 -5.18
CA PHE A 119 18.38 -1.24 -4.07
C PHE A 119 17.50 -2.29 -3.39
N GLN A 120 16.72 -3.02 -4.19
CA GLN A 120 15.89 -4.11 -3.69
C GLN A 120 16.72 -5.18 -2.99
N GLU A 121 17.85 -5.61 -3.59
CA GLU A 121 18.74 -6.61 -2.98
C GLU A 121 19.28 -6.14 -1.62
N SER A 122 19.74 -4.88 -1.55
CA SER A 122 20.27 -4.31 -0.30
C SER A 122 19.20 -4.21 0.78
N LYS A 123 18.00 -3.77 0.43
CA LYS A 123 16.86 -3.73 1.36
C LYS A 123 16.46 -5.12 1.82
N ILE A 124 16.38 -6.10 0.92
CA ILE A 124 16.10 -7.50 1.28
C ILE A 124 17.14 -8.02 2.27
N LYS A 125 18.43 -7.80 2.01
CA LYS A 125 19.50 -8.22 2.94
C LYS A 125 19.34 -7.59 4.33
N ALA A 126 19.05 -6.30 4.41
CA ALA A 126 18.84 -5.62 5.69
C ALA A 126 17.63 -6.19 6.46
N TRP A 127 16.53 -6.46 5.75
CA TRP A 127 15.29 -6.98 6.32
C TRP A 127 15.31 -8.49 6.60
N SER A 128 16.26 -9.25 6.03
CA SER A 128 16.34 -10.71 6.14
C SER A 128 17.36 -11.20 7.18
N THR A 129 18.03 -10.30 7.90
CA THR A 129 18.87 -10.73 9.04
C THR A 129 17.99 -11.50 10.05
N PRO A 130 18.45 -12.61 10.65
CA PRO A 130 17.62 -13.45 11.50
C PRO A 130 16.88 -12.66 12.58
N THR A 131 17.60 -11.78 13.29
CA THR A 131 17.02 -10.91 14.32
C THR A 131 15.87 -10.04 13.80
N ILE A 132 16.03 -9.40 12.64
CA ILE A 132 15.00 -8.50 12.09
C ILE A 132 13.84 -9.30 11.52
N SER A 133 14.12 -10.38 10.79
CA SER A 133 13.09 -11.22 10.18
C SER A 133 12.21 -11.88 11.25
N ASP A 134 12.82 -12.47 12.29
CA ASP A 134 12.09 -13.11 13.39
C ASP A 134 11.26 -12.08 14.17
N TYR A 135 11.83 -10.89 14.42
CA TYR A 135 11.10 -9.81 15.09
C TYR A 135 9.90 -9.32 14.27
N LYS A 136 10.11 -9.06 12.97
CA LYS A 136 9.03 -8.68 12.05
C LYS A 136 7.93 -9.76 12.01
N GLN A 137 8.32 -11.03 11.94
CA GLN A 137 7.37 -12.14 11.91
C GLN A 137 6.59 -12.24 13.22
N SER A 138 7.23 -12.08 14.37
CA SER A 138 6.53 -12.10 15.67
C SER A 138 5.44 -11.04 15.77
N ILE A 139 5.67 -9.84 15.21
CA ILE A 139 4.67 -8.77 15.18
C ILE A 139 3.48 -9.16 14.30
N ILE A 140 3.75 -9.75 13.14
CA ILE A 140 2.70 -10.23 12.21
C ILE A 140 1.86 -11.34 12.88
N ASP A 141 2.53 -12.29 13.52
CA ASP A 141 1.90 -13.42 14.22
C ASP A 141 1.05 -12.94 15.41
N ASP A 142 1.54 -11.98 16.20
CA ASP A 142 0.80 -11.37 17.32
C ASP A 142 -0.49 -10.66 16.88
N HIS A 143 -0.59 -10.27 15.61
CA HIS A 143 -1.79 -9.68 15.02
C HIS A 143 -2.64 -10.70 14.25
N GLY A 144 -2.26 -11.98 14.22
CA GLY A 144 -2.96 -13.01 13.46
C GLY A 144 -2.99 -12.72 11.96
N ALA A 145 -2.04 -11.95 11.45
CA ALA A 145 -1.95 -11.59 10.04
C ALA A 145 -1.05 -12.56 9.26
N VAL A 146 -1.18 -12.55 7.93
CA VAL A 146 -0.32 -13.34 7.03
C VAL A 146 0.33 -12.39 6.02
N SER A 147 1.65 -12.42 5.93
CA SER A 147 2.40 -11.67 4.90
C SER A 147 2.30 -12.38 3.56
N LEU A 148 1.63 -11.75 2.58
CA LEU A 148 1.44 -12.33 1.24
C LEU A 148 2.58 -11.99 0.28
N SER A 149 3.07 -10.75 0.33
CA SER A 149 4.13 -10.26 -0.55
C SER A 149 4.90 -9.11 0.12
N THR A 150 6.07 -8.80 -0.44
CA THR A 150 6.85 -7.61 -0.07
C THR A 150 7.02 -6.76 -1.32
N GLN A 151 6.75 -5.47 -1.19
CA GLN A 151 6.91 -4.49 -2.25
C GLN A 151 7.93 -3.43 -1.84
N PHE A 152 8.43 -2.69 -2.82
CA PHE A 152 9.44 -1.66 -2.62
C PHE A 152 8.93 -0.36 -3.20
N TYR A 153 9.01 0.70 -2.39
CA TYR A 153 8.93 2.07 -2.89
C TYR A 153 10.30 2.49 -3.43
N ASP A 154 10.28 3.49 -4.32
CA ASP A 154 11.48 4.15 -4.79
C ASP A 154 12.31 4.77 -3.65
N PRO A 155 13.60 5.03 -3.87
CA PRO A 155 14.44 5.77 -2.94
C PRO A 155 13.79 7.09 -2.50
N ILE A 156 13.81 7.34 -1.19
CA ILE A 156 13.17 8.52 -0.60
C ILE A 156 13.99 9.77 -0.91
N ASN A 157 13.33 10.75 -1.51
CA ASN A 157 13.85 12.09 -1.71
C ASN A 157 13.13 13.08 -0.79
N ILE A 158 13.79 14.19 -0.46
CA ILE A 158 13.19 15.30 0.29
C ILE A 158 12.74 16.36 -0.70
N TRP A 159 11.48 16.78 -0.56
CA TRP A 159 10.83 17.73 -1.47
C TRP A 159 10.59 19.04 -0.75
N PHE A 160 10.91 20.14 -1.41
CA PHE A 160 10.70 21.50 -0.93
C PHE A 160 9.92 22.30 -1.98
N THR A 161 9.11 23.26 -1.53
CA THR A 161 8.45 24.24 -2.40
C THR A 161 9.42 25.30 -2.90
N ASP A 162 10.48 25.58 -2.14
CA ASP A 162 11.58 26.46 -2.52
C ASP A 162 12.78 25.66 -3.02
N VAL A 163 13.70 26.32 -3.71
CA VAL A 163 14.98 25.71 -4.11
C VAL A 163 15.83 25.42 -2.87
N VAL A 164 16.19 24.15 -2.69
CA VAL A 164 17.15 23.67 -1.69
C VAL A 164 18.15 22.77 -2.38
N THR A 165 19.44 23.13 -2.32
CA THR A 165 20.52 22.44 -3.05
C THR A 165 21.50 21.69 -2.16
N ASP A 166 21.42 21.90 -0.83
CA ASP A 166 22.32 21.31 0.15
C ASP A 166 21.65 21.21 1.53
N ILE A 167 22.36 20.56 2.48
CA ILE A 167 21.91 20.38 3.87
C ILE A 167 21.77 21.72 4.60
N GLU A 168 22.61 22.72 4.31
CA GLU A 168 22.53 24.04 4.94
C GLU A 168 21.20 24.73 4.60
N GLY A 169 20.72 24.58 3.37
CA GLY A 169 19.43 25.05 2.92
C GLY A 169 18.23 24.37 3.61
N MET A 170 18.43 23.24 4.30
CA MET A 170 17.37 22.55 5.06
C MET A 170 17.17 23.15 6.46
N LYS A 171 18.10 23.95 6.97
CA LYS A 171 18.08 24.44 8.35
C LYS A 171 16.82 25.24 8.65
N GLY A 172 16.14 24.87 9.74
CA GLY A 172 14.90 25.51 10.21
C GLY A 172 13.67 25.23 9.34
N LYS A 173 13.78 24.53 8.20
CA LYS A 173 12.64 24.19 7.36
C LYS A 173 11.81 23.09 8.02
N LYS A 174 10.49 23.22 7.95
CA LYS A 174 9.57 22.14 8.32
C LYS A 174 9.59 21.08 7.23
N VAL A 175 9.87 19.84 7.58
CA VAL A 175 9.95 18.73 6.63
C VAL A 175 9.12 17.57 7.13
N ARG A 176 8.30 16.99 6.25
CA ARG A 176 7.52 15.79 6.60
C ARG A 176 8.48 14.62 6.88
N ALA A 177 8.30 14.01 8.05
CA ALA A 177 8.90 12.74 8.42
C ALA A 177 7.78 11.67 8.51
N PHE A 178 8.12 10.40 8.33
CA PHE A 178 7.15 9.31 8.47
C PHE A 178 7.59 8.21 9.44
N SER A 179 8.80 8.32 9.97
CA SER A 179 9.35 7.43 10.97
C SER A 179 10.23 8.20 11.95
N PRO A 180 10.45 7.68 13.16
CA PRO A 180 11.37 8.28 14.13
C PRO A 180 12.78 8.47 13.56
N VAL A 181 13.28 7.47 12.84
CA VAL A 181 14.62 7.50 12.25
C VAL A 181 14.76 8.61 11.21
N GLN A 182 13.75 8.80 10.36
CA GLN A 182 13.78 9.89 9.40
C GLN A 182 13.72 11.24 10.11
N ALA A 183 12.92 11.35 11.18
CA ALA A 183 12.87 12.55 12.01
C ALA A 183 14.24 12.85 12.65
N ASP A 184 14.94 11.83 13.17
CA ASP A 184 16.28 11.98 13.74
C ASP A 184 17.30 12.46 12.70
N PHE A 185 17.25 11.92 11.48
CA PHE A 185 18.07 12.40 10.38
C PHE A 185 17.78 13.86 10.02
N LEU A 186 16.50 14.24 9.92
CA LEU A 186 16.10 15.61 9.63
C LEU A 186 16.53 16.59 10.74
N ASN A 187 16.41 16.18 12.01
CA ASN A 187 16.91 16.94 13.16
C ASN A 187 18.42 17.13 13.09
N ALA A 188 19.17 16.06 12.78
CA ALA A 188 20.62 16.11 12.61
C ALA A 188 21.05 17.02 11.44
N ALA A 189 20.23 17.08 10.38
CA ALA A 189 20.40 18.01 9.26
C ALA A 189 19.96 19.46 9.59
N GLY A 190 19.46 19.72 10.80
CA GLY A 190 19.02 21.05 11.26
C GLY A 190 17.63 21.45 10.79
N ALA A 191 16.87 20.54 10.17
CA ALA A 191 15.47 20.75 9.82
C ALA A 191 14.54 20.51 11.03
N SER A 192 13.26 20.85 10.87
CA SER A 192 12.20 20.61 11.86
C SER A 192 11.26 19.53 11.33
N PRO A 193 11.40 18.26 11.72
CA PRO A 193 10.54 17.19 11.24
C PRO A 193 9.10 17.34 11.75
N VAL A 194 8.13 16.99 10.90
CA VAL A 194 6.71 16.88 11.25
C VAL A 194 6.25 15.47 10.86
N ASN A 195 5.83 14.66 11.83
CA ASN A 195 5.48 13.27 11.59
C ASN A 195 4.08 13.14 10.96
N ILE A 196 4.01 12.69 9.71
CA ILE A 196 2.78 12.58 8.92
C ILE A 196 2.84 11.33 8.03
N ALA A 197 1.78 10.51 8.00
CA ALA A 197 1.70 9.36 7.11
C ALA A 197 1.60 9.80 5.64
N ALA A 198 1.97 8.95 4.68
CA ALA A 198 2.04 9.40 3.28
C ALA A 198 0.65 9.78 2.72
N ALA A 199 -0.39 9.08 3.16
CA ALA A 199 -1.78 9.39 2.83
C ALA A 199 -2.23 10.80 3.30
N GLU A 200 -1.59 11.36 4.32
CA GLU A 200 -1.91 12.66 4.93
C GLU A 200 -0.97 13.78 4.43
N ALA A 201 0.02 13.46 3.59
CA ALA A 201 1.05 14.41 3.19
C ALA A 201 0.48 15.59 2.39
N TYR A 202 -0.49 15.34 1.49
CA TYR A 202 -1.09 16.40 0.67
C TYR A 202 -1.89 17.41 1.52
N THR A 203 -2.71 16.91 2.45
CA THR A 203 -3.47 17.77 3.37
C THR A 203 -2.55 18.49 4.36
N GLY A 204 -1.43 17.88 4.75
CA GLY A 204 -0.42 18.52 5.60
C GLY A 204 0.37 19.66 4.93
N LEU A 205 0.27 19.83 3.61
CA LEU A 205 0.90 20.92 2.85
C LEU A 205 -0.03 22.12 2.61
N GLN A 206 -1.34 21.97 2.86
CA GLN A 206 -2.33 23.04 2.74
C GLN A 206 -2.31 23.96 3.97
#